data_AF-A0A1H1Q385-F1
#
_entry.id   AF-A0A1H1Q385-F1
#
_cell.length_a   1.000
_cell.length_b   1.000
_cell.length_c   1.000
_cell.angle_alpha   90.00
_cell.angle_beta   90.00
_cell.angle_gamma   90.00
#
_symmetry.space_group_name_H-M   'P 1'
#
loop_
_entity.id
_entity.type
_entity.pdbx_description
1 polymer ?
#
loop_
_entity_poly.entity_id
_entity_poly.type
_entity_poly.pdbx_seq_one_letter_code
_entity_poly.pdbx_strand_id
1 'polypeptide(L)' 'MTEPDVLERSIREHQEWQRVAWQHLSRPSLTTFESRELRNQIKQSGTELRRYLAMRSERFRFGIKSRENDASPSINLN' A
#
# COMPACT_ATOMS: atom_id res chain seq x y z
N MET A 1 -4.06 -18.63 0.69
CA MET A 1 -3.97 -17.15 0.76
C MET A 1 -3.05 -16.73 -0.36
N THR A 2 -3.54 -15.95 -1.32
CA THR A 2 -2.75 -15.59 -2.50
C THR A 2 -1.85 -14.39 -2.18
N GLU A 3 -0.74 -14.24 -2.91
CA GLU A 3 0.17 -13.09 -2.76
C GLU A 3 -0.50 -11.70 -2.85
N PRO A 4 -1.55 -11.46 -3.68
CA PRO A 4 -2.29 -10.20 -3.62
C PRO A 4 -3.09 -10.01 -2.33
N ASP A 5 -3.62 -11.08 -1.72
CA ASP A 5 -4.35 -10.99 -0.44
C ASP A 5 -3.43 -10.54 0.71
N VAL A 6 -2.17 -10.99 0.68
CA VAL A 6 -1.14 -10.60 1.66
C VAL A 6 -0.81 -9.12 1.51
N LEU A 7 -0.60 -8.65 0.27
CA LEU A 7 -0.29 -7.25 -0.01
C LEU A 7 -1.42 -6.30 0.42
N GLU A 8 -2.67 -6.66 0.11
CA GLU A 8 -3.82 -5.84 0.53
C GLU A 8 -4.00 -5.81 2.05
N ARG A 9 -3.77 -6.94 2.73
CA ARG A 9 -3.78 -7.01 4.19
C ARG A 9 -2.71 -6.09 4.78
N SER A 10 -1.47 -6.18 4.30
CA SER A 10 -0.37 -5.34 4.80
C SER A 10 -0.64 -3.85 4.59
N ILE A 11 -1.23 -3.47 3.45
CA ILE A 11 -1.64 -2.07 3.19
C ILE A 11 -2.66 -1.60 4.23
N ARG A 12 -3.71 -2.40 4.50
CA ARG A 12 -4.75 -2.05 5.48
C ARG A 12 -4.17 -1.95 6.90
N GLU A 13 -3.32 -2.88 7.29
CA GLU A 13 -2.64 -2.87 8.59
C GLU A 13 -1.79 -1.60 8.77
N HIS A 14 -1.05 -1.20 7.73
CA HIS A 14 -0.24 0.03 7.77
C HIS A 14 -1.11 1.29 7.85
N GLN A 15 -2.20 1.35 7.11
CA GLN A 15 -3.14 2.47 7.16
C GLN A 15 -3.78 2.62 8.54
N GLU A 16 -4.22 1.51 9.13
CA GLU A 16 -4.83 1.51 10.45
C GLU A 16 -3.82 1.88 11.54
N TRP A 17 -2.62 1.32 11.48
CA TRP A 17 -1.54 1.69 12.39
C TRP A 17 -1.21 3.19 12.30
N GLN A 18 -1.13 3.76 11.09
CA GLN A 18 -0.89 5.21 10.92
C GLN A 18 -2.02 6.05 11.50
N ARG A 19 -3.27 5.65 11.28
CA ARG A 19 -4.45 6.34 11.83
C ARG A 19 -4.37 6.40 13.37
N VAL A 20 -4.10 5.26 13.99
CA VAL A 20 -3.95 5.16 15.45
C VAL A 20 -2.74 5.99 15.91
N ALA A 21 -1.58 5.88 15.26
CA ALA A 21 -0.39 6.64 15.62
C ALA A 21 -0.62 8.16 15.56
N TRP A 22 -1.32 8.67 14.55
CA TRP A 22 -1.68 10.10 14.47
C TRP A 22 -2.63 10.52 15.60
N GLN A 23 -3.60 9.68 15.96
CA GLN A 23 -4.45 9.92 17.13
C GLN A 23 -3.64 9.94 18.43
N HIS A 24 -2.68 9.03 18.58
CA HIS A 24 -1.81 9.00 19.75
C HIS A 24 -0.93 10.26 19.83
N LEU A 25 -0.43 10.77 18.71
CA LEU A 25 0.36 11.99 18.66
C LEU A 25 -0.41 13.22 19.17
N SER A 26 -1.74 13.22 19.04
CA SER A 26 -2.61 14.29 19.56
C SER A 26 -2.76 14.29 21.09
N ARG A 27 -2.27 13.25 21.78
CA ARG A 27 -2.38 13.13 23.23
C ARG A 27 -1.38 14.06 23.93
N PRO A 28 -1.83 14.95 24.83
CA PRO A 28 -0.95 15.88 25.54
C PRO A 28 -0.06 15.21 26.61
N SER A 29 -0.26 13.92 26.88
CA SER A 29 0.52 13.13 27.83
C SER A 29 1.86 12.63 27.29
N LEU A 30 2.15 12.82 25.99
CA LEU A 30 3.40 12.39 25.38
C LEU A 30 4.53 13.35 25.72
N THR A 31 5.67 12.79 26.12
CA THR A 31 6.90 13.57 26.22
C THR A 31 7.38 14.02 24.84
N THR A 32 8.22 15.05 24.80
CA THR A 32 8.84 15.54 23.54
C THR A 32 9.59 14.42 22.80
N PHE A 33 10.27 13.53 23.54
CA PHE A 33 10.99 12.40 22.98
C PHE A 33 10.04 11.38 22.34
N GLU A 34 9.00 10.94 23.06
CA GLU A 34 8.01 9.98 22.54
C GLU A 34 7.26 10.56 21.34
N SER A 35 6.92 11.85 21.37
CA SER A 35 6.30 12.54 20.23
C SER A 35 7.22 12.56 19.00
N ARG A 36 8.53 12.79 19.19
CA ARG A 36 9.51 12.74 18.10
C ARG A 36 9.66 11.32 17.55
N GLU A 37 9.75 10.33 18.43
CA GLU A 37 9.89 8.93 18.05
C GLU A 37 8.65 8.42 17.31
N LEU A 38 7.46 8.75 17.79
CA LEU A 38 6.21 8.41 17.12
C LEU A 38 6.12 9.05 15.72
N ARG A 39 6.55 10.31 15.56
CA ARG A 39 6.65 10.94 14.23
C ARG A 39 7.65 10.24 13.32
N ASN A 40 8.79 9.78 13.84
CA ASN A 40 9.78 9.02 13.06
C ASN A 40 9.18 7.71 12.56
N GLN A 41 8.49 6.97 13.44
CA GLN A 41 7.83 5.71 13.10
C GLN A 41 6.72 5.94 12.06
N ILE A 42 5.91 6.99 12.20
CA ILE A 42 4.91 7.38 11.20
C ILE A 42 5.56 7.64 9.84
N LYS A 43 6.68 8.35 9.80
CA LYS A 43 7.41 8.65 8.55
C LYS A 43 7.97 7.38 7.90
N GLN A 44 8.51 6.45 8.70
CA GLN A 44 9.02 5.17 8.21
C GLN A 44 7.89 4.31 7.65
N SER A 45 6.81 4.12 8.41
CA SER A 45 5.60 3.41 7.97
C SER A 45 5.02 4.02 6.70
N GLY A 46 5.00 5.35 6.56
CA GLY A 46 4.57 6.04 5.35
C GLY A 46 5.44 5.70 4.13
N THR A 47 6.72 5.45 4.32
CA THR A 47 7.65 5.05 3.27
C THR A 47 7.40 3.59 2.85
N GLU A 48 7.18 2.70 3.81
CA GLU A 48 6.79 1.31 3.59
C GLU A 48 5.45 1.22 2.82
N LEU A 49 4.44 1.98 3.25
CA LEU A 49 3.13 2.02 2.61
C LEU A 49 3.21 2.48 1.15
N ARG A 50 4.02 3.51 0.85
CA ARG A 50 4.25 3.93 -0.54
C ARG A 50 4.86 2.82 -1.39
N ARG A 51 5.79 2.04 -0.83
CA ARG A 51 6.38 0.88 -1.53
C ARG A 51 5.32 -0.18 -1.84
N TYR A 52 4.47 -0.52 -0.87
CA TYR A 52 3.38 -1.48 -1.10
C TYR A 52 2.35 -0.98 -2.12
N LEU A 53 2.00 0.31 -2.09
CA LEU A 53 1.11 0.91 -3.08
C LEU A 53 1.71 0.91 -4.48
N ALA A 54 3.03 1.16 -4.61
CA ALA A 54 3.73 1.05 -5.88
C ALA A 54 3.65 -0.39 -6.43
N MET A 55 3.94 -1.40 -5.60
CA MET A 55 3.81 -2.82 -5.97
C MET A 55 2.38 -3.17 -6.40
N ARG A 56 1.37 -2.67 -5.68
CA ARG A 56 -0.04 -2.88 -6.04
C ARG A 56 -0.37 -2.25 -7.39
N SER A 57 0.09 -1.03 -7.63
CA SER A 57 -0.13 -0.32 -8.91
C SER A 57 0.53 -1.05 -10.08
N GLU A 58 1.71 -1.61 -9.86
CA GLU A 58 2.47 -2.36 -10.85
C GLU A 58 1.77 -3.68 -11.21
N ARG A 59 1.31 -4.44 -10.19
CA ARG A 59 0.49 -5.64 -10.40
C ARG A 59 -0.80 -5.35 -11.14
N PHE A 60 -1.47 -4.23 -10.85
CA PHE A 60 -2.69 -3.84 -11.55
C PHE A 60 -2.42 -3.52 -13.02
N ARG A 61 -1.32 -2.81 -13.31
CA ARG A 61 -0.90 -2.48 -14.68
C ARG A 61 -0.54 -3.73 -15.50
N PHE A 62 0.21 -4.67 -14.93
CA PHE A 62 0.59 -5.89 -15.64
C PHE A 62 -0.55 -6.92 -15.71
N GLY A 63 -1.43 -6.97 -14.71
CA GLY A 63 -2.64 -7.80 -14.75
C GLY A 63 -3.65 -7.36 -15.81
N ILE A 64 -3.78 -6.04 -16.07
CA ILE A 64 -4.57 -5.53 -17.20
C ILE A 64 -3.92 -5.88 -18.54
N LYS A 65 -2.59 -5.74 -18.65
CA LYS A 65 -1.83 -5.99 -19.88
C LYS A 65 -1.96 -7.43 -20.39
N SER A 66 -2.05 -8.41 -19.50
CA SER A 66 -2.24 -9.81 -19.88
C SER A 66 -3.63 -10.11 -20.45
N ARG A 67 -4.68 -9.37 -20.06
CA ARG A 67 -6.05 -9.59 -20.56
C ARG A 67 -6.33 -8.98 -21.93
N GLU A 68 -5.57 -7.96 -22.34
CA GLU A 68 -5.73 -7.34 -23.67
C GLU A 68 -5.01 -8.13 -24.77
N ASN A 69 -3.93 -8.86 -24.46
CA ASN A 69 -3.22 -9.66 -25.46
C ASN A 69 -3.96 -10.94 -25.89
N ASP A 70 -4.91 -11.43 -25.08
CA ASP A 70 -5.75 -12.59 -25.43
C ASP A 70 -7.00 -12.20 -26.26
N ALA A 71 -7.23 -10.91 -26.50
CA ALA A 71 -8.45 -10.40 -27.14
C ALA A 71 -8.24 -9.87 -28.57
N SER A 72 -7.20 -10.33 -29.29
CA SER A 72 -7.08 -10.07 -30.73
C SER A 72 -7.82 -11.16 -31.52
N PRO A 73 -8.96 -10.85 -32.18
CA PRO A 73 -9.59 -11.82 -33.06
C PRO A 73 -8.75 -11.91 -34.33
N SER A 74 -8.34 -13.12 -34.67
CA SER A 74 -7.69 -13.44 -35.94
C SER A 74 -8.55 -12.93 -37.09
N ILE A 75 -8.11 -11.86 -37.75
CA ILE A 75 -8.72 -11.38 -38.99
C ILE A 75 -8.32 -12.38 -40.08
N ASN A 76 -9.17 -13.35 -40.35
CA ASN A 76 -9.08 -14.17 -41.56
C ASN A 76 -9.52 -13.32 -42.74
N LEU A 77 -8.56 -12.96 -43.61
CA LEU A 77 -8.87 -12.40 -44.92
C LEU A 77 -8.86 -13.55 -45.93
N ASN A 78 -10.03 -13.76 -46.52
CA ASN A 78 -10.32 -14.72 -47.58
C ASN A 78 -9.70 -14.30 -48.92
#